data_AF-A0A521FJ31-F1
#
_entry.id   AF-A0A521FJ31-F1
#
_cell.length_a   1.000
_cell.length_b   1.000
_cell.length_c   1.000
_cell.angle_alpha   90.00
_cell.angle_beta   90.00
_cell.angle_gamma   90.00
#
_symmetry.space_group_name_H-M   'P 1'
#
loop_
_entity.id
_entity.type
_entity.pdbx_description
1 polymer ?
#
loop_
_entity_poly.entity_id
_entity_poly.type
_entity_poly.pdbx_seq_one_letter_code
_entity_poly.pdbx_strand_id
1 'polypeptide(L)'
;MPDITSISAAVQGIKAATDIAKSLRNVDASLEKAEMKLKIADLTNALADAKISLSEVQELISEKDSKIKELKAKLELDSNLEYEDECYFIKKDKGEDEGPFCYRCYDADGKLVHLVNVKSYRGCYYCKVCENHFGDPNDEPPGANMRM
;
A
#
# COMPACT_ATOMS: atom_id res chain seq x y z
N MET A 1 -15.85 8.49 7.11
CA MET A 1 -15.21 7.36 6.41
C MET A 1 -16.19 6.89 5.35
N PRO A 2 -15.86 6.99 4.05
CA PRO A 2 -16.69 6.42 3.01
C PRO A 2 -16.64 4.89 3.17
N ASP A 3 -17.80 4.31 3.48
CA ASP A 3 -17.99 2.88 3.77
C ASP A 3 -18.94 2.30 2.70
N ILE A 4 -19.49 1.10 2.90
CA ILE A 4 -20.60 0.54 2.07
C ILE A 4 -21.69 1.59 1.74
N THR A 5 -21.87 2.57 2.61
CA THR A 5 -22.72 3.74 2.44
C THR A 5 -22.41 4.61 1.21
N SER A 6 -21.15 4.90 0.88
CA SER A 6 -20.81 5.73 -0.31
C SER A 6 -21.06 4.97 -1.62
N ILE A 7 -20.81 3.66 -1.63
CA ILE A 7 -21.15 2.79 -2.77
C ILE A 7 -22.68 2.70 -2.92
N SER A 8 -23.39 2.52 -1.81
CA SER A 8 -24.86 2.53 -1.78
C SER A 8 -25.43 3.86 -2.28
N ALA A 9 -24.84 5.00 -1.90
CA ALA A 9 -25.25 6.32 -2.35
C ALA A 9 -25.05 6.50 -3.87
N ALA A 10 -23.91 6.07 -4.41
CA ALA A 10 -23.67 6.08 -5.86
C ALA A 10 -24.70 5.22 -6.61
N VAL A 11 -25.00 4.02 -6.12
CA VAL A 11 -26.01 3.12 -6.70
C VAL A 11 -27.40 3.74 -6.64
N GLN A 12 -27.75 4.42 -5.55
CA GLN A 12 -29.03 5.11 -5.40
C GLN A 12 -29.17 6.30 -6.35
N GLY A 13 -28.11 7.12 -6.53
CA GLY A 13 -28.12 8.21 -7.50
C GLY A 13 -28.29 7.74 -8.94
N ILE A 14 -27.62 6.63 -9.32
CA ILE A 14 -27.78 6.00 -10.64
C ILE A 14 -29.20 5.44 -10.82
N LYS A 15 -29.78 4.82 -9.78
CA LYS A 15 -31.16 4.32 -9.80
C LYS A 15 -32.15 5.48 -9.99
N ALA A 16 -31.99 6.58 -9.24
CA ALA A 16 -32.82 7.77 -9.39
C ALA A 16 -32.72 8.34 -10.81
N ALA A 17 -31.52 8.48 -11.35
CA ALA A 17 -31.33 8.93 -12.74
C ALA A 17 -32.01 7.99 -13.75
N THR A 18 -31.92 6.67 -13.54
CA THR A 18 -32.56 5.66 -14.38
C THR A 18 -34.08 5.73 -14.32
N ASP A 19 -34.65 5.94 -13.14
CA ASP A 19 -36.10 6.05 -12.95
C ASP A 19 -36.64 7.36 -13.53
N ILE A 20 -35.88 8.46 -13.46
CA ILE A 20 -36.20 9.73 -14.15
C ILE A 20 -36.15 9.55 -15.67
N ALA A 21 -35.12 8.88 -16.20
CA ALA A 21 -35.00 8.61 -17.63
C ALA A 21 -36.13 7.70 -18.16
N LYS A 22 -36.53 6.67 -17.40
CA LYS A 22 -37.70 5.85 -17.71
C LYS A 22 -38.98 6.67 -17.69
N SER A 23 -39.13 7.54 -16.69
CA SER A 23 -40.29 8.42 -16.59
C SER A 23 -40.37 9.30 -17.83
N LEU A 24 -39.27 9.96 -18.24
CA LEU A 24 -39.16 10.77 -19.46
C LEU A 24 -39.49 9.99 -20.75
N ARG A 25 -39.14 8.71 -20.83
CA ARG A 25 -39.42 7.85 -22.00
C ARG A 25 -40.89 7.42 -22.09
N ASN A 26 -41.58 7.31 -20.96
CA ASN A 26 -42.97 6.87 -20.88
C ASN A 26 -43.98 8.03 -20.98
N VAL A 27 -43.50 9.25 -21.20
CA VAL A 27 -44.37 10.43 -21.29
C VAL A 27 -44.90 10.62 -22.71
N ASP A 28 -46.22 10.73 -22.85
CA ASP A 28 -46.88 11.21 -24.07
C ASP A 28 -46.40 12.63 -24.45
N ALA A 29 -46.47 12.98 -25.73
CA ALA A 29 -45.98 14.26 -26.27
C ALA A 29 -46.64 15.54 -25.70
N SER A 30 -47.54 15.43 -24.71
CA SER A 30 -48.27 16.55 -24.10
C SER A 30 -47.64 17.14 -22.84
N LEU A 31 -46.45 16.69 -22.42
CA LEU A 31 -45.79 17.26 -21.23
C LEU A 31 -45.38 18.71 -21.50
N GLU A 32 -45.78 19.62 -20.63
CA GLU A 32 -45.40 21.03 -20.77
C GLU A 32 -43.88 21.18 -20.63
N LYS A 33 -43.31 22.07 -21.46
CA LYS A 33 -41.86 22.36 -21.51
C LYS A 33 -41.24 22.65 -20.13
N ALA A 34 -42.03 23.16 -19.19
CA ALA A 34 -41.62 23.41 -17.80
C ALA A 34 -41.37 22.12 -17.01
N GLU A 35 -42.24 21.11 -17.14
CA GLU A 35 -42.09 19.81 -16.45
C GLU A 35 -40.90 19.02 -16.98
N MET A 36 -40.65 19.08 -18.30
CA MET A 36 -39.46 18.48 -18.91
C MET A 36 -38.17 19.11 -18.38
N LYS A 37 -38.12 20.44 -18.24
CA LYS A 37 -36.97 21.15 -17.66
C LYS A 37 -36.72 20.75 -16.20
N LEU A 38 -37.79 20.60 -15.41
CA LEU A 38 -37.69 20.13 -14.02
C LEU A 38 -37.08 18.73 -13.96
N LYS A 39 -37.58 17.78 -14.75
CA LYS A 39 -37.06 16.39 -14.75
C LYS A 39 -35.60 16.31 -15.22
N ILE A 40 -35.19 17.15 -16.16
CA ILE A 40 -33.78 17.24 -16.58
C ILE A 40 -32.91 17.80 -15.44
N ALA A 41 -33.39 18.79 -14.71
CA ALA A 41 -32.68 19.31 -13.53
C ALA A 41 -32.53 18.24 -12.45
N ASP A 42 -33.60 17.49 -12.15
CA ASP A 42 -33.57 16.38 -11.19
C ASP A 42 -32.57 15.30 -11.62
N LEU A 43 -32.56 14.93 -12.91
CA LEU A 43 -31.61 13.96 -13.45
C LEU A 43 -30.16 14.44 -13.36
N THR A 44 -29.93 15.73 -13.60
CA THR A 44 -28.61 16.35 -13.50
C THR A 44 -28.10 16.33 -12.06
N ASN A 45 -28.97 16.63 -11.09
CA ASN A 45 -28.62 16.56 -9.67
C ASN A 45 -28.32 15.13 -9.24
N ALA A 46 -29.17 14.16 -9.60
CA ALA A 46 -28.94 12.75 -9.27
C ALA A 46 -27.62 12.22 -9.85
N LEU A 47 -27.24 12.67 -11.05
CA LEU A 47 -25.97 12.30 -11.67
C LEU A 47 -24.77 12.99 -11.00
N ALA A 48 -24.93 14.23 -10.56
CA ALA A 48 -23.90 14.96 -9.81
C ALA A 48 -23.62 14.28 -8.46
N ASP A 49 -24.67 13.89 -7.72
CA ASP A 49 -24.55 13.19 -6.44
C ASP A 49 -23.87 11.82 -6.63
N ALA A 50 -24.24 11.09 -7.68
CA ALA A 50 -23.59 9.83 -8.04
C ALA A 50 -22.10 10.04 -8.38
N LYS A 51 -21.77 11.11 -9.10
CA LYS A 51 -20.38 11.45 -9.45
C LYS A 51 -19.54 11.77 -8.22
N ILE A 52 -20.07 12.56 -7.28
CA ILE A 52 -19.38 12.88 -6.02
C ILE A 52 -19.11 11.59 -5.23
N SER A 53 -20.14 10.77 -5.06
CA SER A 53 -20.04 9.48 -4.35
C SER A 53 -19.02 8.54 -5.00
N LEU A 54 -18.93 8.54 -6.34
CA LEU A 54 -17.96 7.72 -7.06
C LEU A 54 -16.53 8.22 -6.90
N SER A 55 -16.30 9.54 -6.87
CA SER A 55 -14.98 10.11 -6.59
C SER A 55 -14.47 9.70 -5.21
N GLU A 56 -15.33 9.70 -4.19
CA GLU A 56 -14.98 9.22 -2.84
C GLU A 56 -14.57 7.74 -2.85
N VAL A 57 -15.26 6.92 -3.64
CA VAL A 57 -14.91 5.50 -3.80
C VAL A 57 -13.57 5.33 -4.51
N GLN A 58 -13.25 6.15 -5.52
CA GLN A 58 -11.95 6.13 -6.19
C GLN A 58 -10.81 6.48 -5.25
N GLU A 59 -10.97 7.49 -4.40
CA GLU A 59 -9.99 7.85 -3.37
C GLU A 59 -9.76 6.70 -2.39
N LEU A 60 -10.83 6.06 -1.92
CA LEU A 60 -10.74 4.91 -1.03
C LEU A 60 -10.00 3.73 -1.69
N ILE A 61 -10.30 3.41 -2.95
CA ILE A 61 -9.59 2.34 -3.68
C ILE A 61 -8.10 2.66 -3.76
N SER A 62 -7.74 3.90 -4.11
CA SER A 62 -6.34 4.34 -4.18
C SER A 62 -5.61 4.21 -2.84
N GLU A 63 -6.26 4.59 -1.73
CA GLU A 63 -5.71 4.43 -0.38
C GLU A 63 -5.51 2.94 -0.04
N LYS A 64 -6.50 2.09 -0.33
CA LYS A 64 -6.43 0.65 -0.05
C LYS A 64 -5.37 -0.04 -0.90
N ASP A 65 -5.26 0.27 -2.18
CA ASP A 65 -4.21 -0.26 -3.07
C ASP A 65 -2.83 0.16 -2.60
N SER A 66 -2.67 1.42 -2.14
CA SER A 66 -1.42 1.90 -1.56
C SER A 66 -1.05 1.11 -0.30
N LYS A 67 -2.03 0.85 0.57
CA LYS A 67 -1.81 0.03 1.77
C LYS A 67 -1.51 -1.42 1.46
N ILE A 68 -2.19 -2.02 0.49
CA ILE A 68 -1.91 -3.38 0.02
C ILE A 68 -0.48 -3.46 -0.51
N LYS A 69 -0.05 -2.48 -1.30
CA LYS A 69 1.33 -2.43 -1.80
C LYS A 69 2.36 -2.32 -0.67
N GLU A 70 2.11 -1.44 0.31
CA GLU A 70 2.97 -1.31 1.50
C GLU A 70 3.05 -2.64 2.28
N LEU A 71 1.92 -3.30 2.51
CA LEU A 71 1.87 -4.57 3.24
C LEU A 71 2.53 -5.71 2.47
N LYS A 72 2.33 -5.79 1.15
CA LYS A 72 3.01 -6.77 0.30
C LYS A 72 4.54 -6.59 0.34
N ALA A 73 5.01 -5.35 0.26
CA ALA A 73 6.44 -5.06 0.35
C ALA A 73 7.02 -5.48 1.71
N LYS A 74 6.28 -5.30 2.81
CA LYS A 74 6.68 -5.80 4.14
C LYS A 74 6.73 -7.32 4.20
N LEU A 75 5.71 -8.00 3.65
CA LEU A 75 5.70 -9.46 3.62
C LEU A 75 6.83 -10.05 2.77
N GLU A 76 7.15 -9.44 1.63
CA GLU A 76 8.29 -9.83 0.79
C GLU A 76 9.63 -9.59 1.51
N LEU A 77 9.74 -8.52 2.27
CA LEU A 77 10.92 -8.25 3.09
C LEU A 77 11.09 -9.33 4.16
N ASP A 78 10.03 -9.62 4.92
CA ASP A 78 10.05 -10.62 5.99
C ASP A 78 10.29 -12.03 5.45
N SER A 79 9.80 -12.38 4.25
CA SER A 79 10.04 -13.69 3.63
C SER A 79 11.49 -13.89 3.17
N ASN A 80 12.19 -12.81 2.85
CA ASN A 80 13.57 -12.84 2.36
C ASN A 80 14.59 -12.54 3.44
N LEU A 81 14.14 -12.23 4.66
CA LEU A 81 15.01 -11.90 5.78
C LEU A 81 15.49 -13.18 6.46
N GLU A 82 16.78 -13.45 6.38
CA GLU A 82 17.43 -14.60 7.02
C GLU A 82 18.36 -14.14 8.14
N TYR A 83 18.32 -14.88 9.25
CA TYR A 83 19.20 -14.68 10.40
C TYR A 83 20.44 -15.58 10.27
N GLU A 84 21.63 -14.98 10.15
CA GLU A 84 22.90 -15.66 9.95
C GLU A 84 24.00 -14.90 10.72
N ASP A 85 24.88 -15.60 11.44
CA ASP A 85 26.01 -15.03 12.20
C ASP A 85 25.66 -13.81 13.08
N GLU A 86 24.60 -13.96 13.89
CA GLU A 86 24.07 -12.91 14.76
C GLU A 86 23.64 -11.63 14.04
N CYS A 87 23.38 -11.69 12.74
CA CYS A 87 22.92 -10.58 11.91
C CYS A 87 21.72 -11.01 11.05
N TYR A 88 20.96 -10.03 10.56
CA TYR A 88 19.98 -10.28 9.51
C TYR A 88 20.54 -9.91 8.14
N PHE A 89 20.17 -10.69 7.12
CA PHE A 89 20.46 -10.46 5.72
C PHE A 89 19.19 -10.59 4.90
N ILE A 90 19.03 -9.76 3.87
CA ILE A 90 17.96 -9.90 2.88
C ILE A 90 18.51 -10.73 1.74
N LYS A 91 18.07 -11.98 1.61
CA LYS A 91 18.43 -12.85 0.49
C LYS A 91 17.78 -12.35 -0.79
N LYS A 92 18.56 -12.32 -1.87
CA LYS A 92 18.07 -11.96 -3.21
C LYS A 92 18.19 -13.17 -4.13
N ASP A 93 17.13 -13.47 -4.88
CA ASP A 93 17.13 -14.56 -5.87
C ASP A 93 18.26 -14.43 -6.92
N LYS A 94 18.69 -13.19 -7.19
CA LYS A 94 19.78 -12.85 -8.11
C LYS A 94 20.58 -11.67 -7.57
N GLY A 95 21.85 -11.88 -7.23
CA GLY A 95 22.78 -10.86 -6.76
C GLY A 95 23.45 -11.24 -5.45
N GLU A 96 24.20 -10.30 -4.87
CA GLU A 96 24.72 -10.43 -3.50
C GLU A 96 23.63 -10.10 -2.48
N ASP A 97 23.61 -10.83 -1.37
CA ASP A 97 22.71 -10.61 -0.25
C ASP A 97 22.90 -9.19 0.31
N GLU A 98 21.80 -8.55 0.70
CA GLU A 98 21.84 -7.21 1.27
C GLU A 98 21.93 -7.28 2.79
N GLY A 99 22.92 -6.60 3.37
CA GLY A 99 23.20 -6.66 4.81
C GLY A 99 24.66 -6.35 5.11
N PRO A 100 25.13 -6.57 6.35
CA PRO A 100 24.37 -7.10 7.48
C PRO A 100 23.51 -6.05 8.21
N PHE A 101 22.40 -6.49 8.79
CA PHE A 101 21.48 -5.70 9.59
C PHE A 101 21.45 -6.14 11.05
N CYS A 102 21.18 -5.18 11.95
CA CYS A 102 21.13 -5.42 13.38
C CYS A 102 19.88 -6.21 13.79
N TYR A 103 20.04 -7.45 14.27
CA TYR A 103 18.90 -8.27 14.72
C TYR A 103 18.15 -7.66 15.90
N ARG A 104 18.86 -7.08 16.87
CA ARG A 104 18.22 -6.47 18.04
C ARG A 104 17.32 -5.29 17.67
N CYS A 105 17.71 -4.48 16.69
CA CYS A 105 16.89 -3.35 16.24
C CYS A 105 15.68 -3.82 15.44
N TYR A 106 15.82 -4.90 14.68
CA TYR A 106 14.70 -5.46 13.94
C TYR A 106 13.72 -6.19 14.85
N ASP A 107 14.18 -7.05 15.77
CA ASP A 107 13.29 -7.79 16.67
C ASP A 107 12.57 -6.88 17.68
N ALA A 108 13.22 -5.81 18.14
CA ALA A 108 12.62 -4.87 19.08
C ALA A 108 11.66 -3.86 18.42
N ASP A 109 12.09 -3.27 17.29
CA ASP A 109 11.40 -2.11 16.70
C ASP A 109 10.94 -2.34 15.24
N GLY A 110 11.21 -3.49 14.62
CA GLY A 110 11.00 -3.74 13.19
C GLY A 110 11.94 -2.94 12.28
N LYS A 111 13.05 -2.40 12.80
CA LYS A 111 13.96 -1.53 12.05
C LYS A 111 15.18 -2.28 11.52
N LEU A 112 15.29 -2.36 10.20
CA LEU A 112 16.50 -2.82 9.53
C LEU A 112 17.58 -1.73 9.55
N VAL A 113 18.45 -1.80 10.56
CA VAL A 113 19.58 -0.89 10.74
C VAL A 113 20.84 -1.54 10.19
N HIS A 114 21.45 -0.94 9.16
CA HIS A 114 22.72 -1.40 8.63
C HIS A 114 23.81 -1.37 9.69
N LEU A 115 24.51 -2.48 9.84
CA LEU A 115 25.68 -2.57 10.68
C LEU A 115 26.91 -2.04 9.95
N VAL A 116 27.82 -1.41 10.70
CA VAL A 116 29.07 -0.86 10.16
C VAL A 116 30.23 -1.77 10.54
N ASN A 117 31.11 -2.07 9.59
CA ASN A 117 32.29 -2.88 9.85
C ASN A 117 33.28 -2.15 10.78
N VAL A 118 33.77 -2.85 11.80
CA VAL A 118 34.77 -2.31 12.72
C VAL A 118 36.15 -2.49 12.10
N LYS A 119 36.80 -1.38 11.72
CA LYS A 119 38.07 -1.36 10.96
C LYS A 119 39.20 -2.23 11.54
N SER A 120 39.17 -2.52 12.84
CA SER A 120 40.22 -3.26 13.55
C SER A 120 40.07 -4.78 13.52
N TYR A 121 38.89 -5.31 13.18
CA TYR A 121 38.60 -6.75 13.20
C TYR A 121 37.67 -7.12 12.05
N ARG A 122 38.12 -7.99 11.13
CA ARG A 122 37.22 -8.60 10.13
C ARG A 122 36.19 -9.47 10.87
N GLY A 123 34.97 -9.55 10.35
CA GLY A 123 33.87 -10.27 11.00
C GLY A 123 33.14 -9.50 12.12
N CYS A 124 33.69 -8.40 12.62
CA CYS A 124 33.03 -7.59 13.66
C CYS A 124 32.23 -6.42 13.08
N TYR A 125 31.02 -6.27 13.58
CA TYR A 125 30.04 -5.29 13.15
C TYR A 125 29.54 -4.44 14.32
N TYR A 126 29.24 -3.17 14.06
CA TYR A 126 28.75 -2.22 15.07
C TYR A 126 27.45 -1.54 14.62
N CYS A 127 26.45 -1.54 15.50
CA CYS A 127 25.20 -0.82 15.28
C CYS A 127 25.26 0.60 15.86
N LYS A 128 25.00 1.61 15.02
CA LYS A 128 24.95 3.02 15.48
C LYS A 128 23.68 3.41 16.25
N VAL A 129 22.65 2.55 16.26
CA VAL A 129 21.36 2.86 16.88
C VAL A 129 21.27 2.28 18.29
N CYS A 130 21.63 1.01 18.46
CA CYS A 130 21.61 0.35 19.77
C CYS A 130 22.99 0.16 20.40
N GLU A 131 24.05 0.66 19.75
CA GLU A 131 25.45 0.68 20.23
C GLU A 131 26.04 -0.71 20.56
N ASN A 132 25.47 -1.77 20.00
CA ASN A 132 25.94 -3.14 20.19
C ASN A 132 26.97 -3.53 19.12
N HIS A 133 27.85 -4.45 19.50
CA HIS A 133 28.80 -5.11 18.62
C HIS A 133 28.35 -6.55 18.36
N PHE A 134 28.56 -7.04 17.14
CA PHE A 134 28.13 -8.35 16.66
C PHE A 134 29.26 -9.02 15.86
N GLY A 135 29.29 -10.36 15.86
CA GLY A 135 30.25 -11.17 15.10
C GLY A 135 31.53 -11.54 15.85
N ASP A 136 32.10 -12.70 15.51
CA ASP A 136 33.37 -13.20 16.06
C ASP A 136 34.55 -12.66 15.23
N PRO A 137 35.61 -12.11 15.85
CA PRO A 137 36.84 -11.73 15.15
C PRO A 137 37.57 -12.88 14.43
N ASN A 138 37.18 -14.14 14.67
CA ASN A 138 37.67 -15.33 13.98
C ASN A 138 36.76 -15.83 12.85
N ASP A 139 35.54 -15.28 12.72
CA ASP A 139 34.60 -15.69 11.66
C ASP A 139 34.93 -14.96 10.34
N GLU A 140 35.09 -15.73 9.27
CA GLU A 140 35.23 -15.18 7.92
C GLU A 140 33.91 -14.51 7.52
N PRO A 141 33.93 -13.27 6.99
CA PRO A 141 32.71 -12.56 6.67
C PRO A 141 31.89 -13.33 5.62
N PRO A 142 30.58 -13.52 5.82
CA PRO A 142 29.72 -14.18 4.84
C PRO A 142 29.74 -13.35 3.55
N GLY A 143 30.21 -13.96 2.46
CA GLY A 143 30.41 -13.32 1.15
C GLY A 143 31.86 -13.26 0.64
N ALA A 144 32.86 -13.67 1.42
CA ALA A 144 34.26 -13.72 0.95
C ALA A 144 34.63 -14.93 0.09
N ASN A 145 33.67 -15.60 -0.55
CA ASN A 145 33.94 -16.62 -1.56
C ASN A 145 33.91 -16.04 -2.98
N MET A 146 34.68 -14.98 -3.22
CA MET A 146 35.21 -14.68 -4.54
C MET A 146 36.46 -15.54 -4.73
N ARG A 147 36.28 -16.85 -4.95
CA ARG A 147 37.36 -17.74 -5.37
C ARG A 147 37.63 -17.52 -6.86
N MET A 148 38.84 -17.00 -7.11
CA MET A 148 39.73 -17.16 -8.28
C MET A 148 39.14 -17.09 -9.70
#